data_AF-A0A350AVN1-F1
#
_entry.id   AF-A0A350AVN1-F1
#
_cell.length_a   1.000
_cell.length_b   1.000
_cell.length_c   1.000
_cell.angle_alpha   90.00
_cell.angle_beta   90.00
_cell.angle_gamma   90.00
#
_symmetry.space_group_name_H-M   'P 1'
#
loop_
_entity.id
_entity.type
_entity.pdbx_description
1 polymer ?
#
loop_
_entity_poly.entity_id
_entity_poly.type
_entity_poly.pdbx_seq_one_letter_code
_entity_poly.pdbx_strand_id
1 'polypeptide(L)' 'KRYIPDLEVAEEIMVELKAVKELTSEHEQQLLNYMHITKKAVGYLINFGPMKQLEWKRFILKEYIPSSL' A
#
# COMPACT_ATOMS: atom_id res chain seq x y z
N LYS A 1 15.58 4.12 9.62
CA LYS A 1 14.69 3.01 10.02
C LYS A 1 14.38 2.18 8.78
N ARG A 2 14.56 0.87 8.82
CA ARG A 2 14.19 -0.06 7.74
C ARG A 2 12.72 -0.41 7.95
N TYR A 3 11.81 -0.10 7.03
CA TYR A 3 10.47 -0.65 7.13
C TYR A 3 10.36 -1.96 6.37
N ILE A 4 9.47 -2.78 6.89
CA ILE A 4 9.13 -4.11 6.43
C ILE A 4 7.61 -4.03 6.20
N PRO A 5 7.12 -4.34 4.99
CA PRO A 5 5.68 -4.30 4.73
C PRO A 5 4.94 -5.29 5.63
N ASP A 6 3.70 -4.96 5.99
CA ASP A 6 2.89 -5.79 6.88
C ASP A 6 2.44 -7.10 6.21
N LEU A 7 2.22 -7.07 4.89
CA LEU A 7 1.85 -8.24 4.09
C LEU A 7 2.27 -8.06 2.63
N GLU A 8 2.96 -9.07 2.09
CA GLU A 8 3.20 -9.24 0.65
C GLU A 8 2.32 -10.38 0.15
N VAL A 9 1.40 -10.11 -0.78
CA VAL A 9 0.50 -11.13 -1.34
C VAL A 9 0.95 -11.49 -2.74
N ALA A 10 1.15 -12.79 -2.97
CA ALA A 10 1.56 -13.36 -4.26
C ALA A 10 2.83 -12.73 -4.86
N GLU A 11 3.72 -12.18 -4.02
CA GLU A 11 4.93 -11.44 -4.44
C GLU A 11 4.67 -10.27 -5.40
N GLU A 12 3.43 -9.77 -5.52
CA GLU A 12 3.05 -8.77 -6.52
C GLU A 12 2.33 -7.57 -5.91
N ILE A 13 1.69 -7.77 -4.75
CA ILE A 13 0.84 -6.77 -4.11
C ILE A 13 1.43 -6.36 -2.76
N MET A 14 1.67 -5.07 -2.60
CA MET A 14 2.05 -4.45 -1.34
C MET A 14 0.81 -4.06 -0.53
N VAL A 15 0.82 -4.36 0.76
CA VAL A 15 -0.26 -3.96 1.67
C VAL A 15 0.32 -3.27 2.90
N GLU A 16 -0.21 -2.09 3.20
CA GLU A 16 0.06 -1.31 4.42
C GLU A 16 -1.19 -1.27 5.28
N LEU A 17 -1.06 -1.66 6.56
CA LEU A 17 -2.17 -1.68 7.50
C LEU A 17 -2.02 -0.57 8.55
N LYS A 18 -3.13 0.12 8.82
CA LYS A 18 -3.23 1.14 9.88
C LYS A 18 -4.41 0.84 10.80
N ALA A 19 -4.31 1.33 12.03
CA ALA A 19 -5.40 1.35 13.01
C ALA A 19 -5.49 2.76 13.61
N VAL A 20 -5.83 3.73 12.77
CA VAL A 20 -5.82 5.18 13.09
C VAL A 20 -7.18 5.80 12.83
N LYS A 21 -7.42 7.00 13.36
CA LYS A 21 -8.70 7.69 13.18
C LYS A 21 -9.01 7.98 11.70
N GLU A 22 -8.00 8.37 10.92
CA GLU A 22 -8.11 8.71 9.51
C GLU A 22 -6.76 8.52 8.80
N LEU A 23 -6.80 8.20 7.51
CA LEU A 23 -5.60 8.16 6.69
C LEU A 23 -5.09 9.57 6.36
N THR A 24 -3.77 9.75 6.37
CA THR A 24 -3.10 11.00 6.01
C THR A 24 -2.25 10.80 4.75
N SER A 25 -1.83 11.90 4.12
CA SER A 25 -0.91 11.87 2.98
C SER A 25 0.45 11.23 3.33
N GLU A 26 0.89 11.30 4.59
CA GLU A 26 2.10 10.62 5.06
C GLU A 26 1.97 9.10 4.93
N HIS A 27 0.80 8.53 5.27
CA HIS A 27 0.55 7.09 5.12
C HIS A 27 0.58 6.67 3.64
N GLU A 28 0.06 7.51 2.75
CA GLU A 28 0.12 7.25 1.30
C GLU A 28 1.56 7.30 0.80
N GLN A 29 2.31 8.33 1.19
CA GLN A 29 3.70 8.49 0.78
C GLN A 29 4.58 7.34 1.30
N GLN A 30 4.30 6.84 2.50
CA GLN A 30 4.94 5.65 3.04
C GLN A 30 4.73 4.45 2.10
N LEU A 31 3.48 4.12 1.76
CA LEU A 31 3.18 3.01 0.84
C LEU A 31 3.85 3.22 -0.54
N LEU A 32 3.71 4.40 -1.14
CA LEU A 32 4.28 4.71 -2.46
C LEU A 32 5.80 4.56 -2.50
N ASN A 33 6.50 5.02 -1.46
CA ASN A 33 7.95 4.85 -1.35
C ASN A 33 8.34 3.37 -1.37
N TYR A 34 7.60 2.54 -0.64
CA TYR A 34 7.84 1.10 -0.61
C TYR A 34 7.53 0.43 -1.93
N MET A 35 6.44 0.80 -2.61
CA MET A 35 6.12 0.31 -3.94
C MET A 35 7.25 0.62 -4.95
N HIS A 36 7.84 1.81 -4.90
CA HIS A 36 9.00 2.16 -5.74
C HIS A 36 10.26 1.36 -5.40
N ILE A 37 10.58 1.20 -4.11
CA ILE A 37 11.76 0.43 -3.66
C ILE A 37 11.65 -1.03 -4.08
N THR A 38 10.45 -1.61 -3.95
CA THR A 38 10.16 -3.02 -4.24
C THR A 38 9.74 -3.27 -5.70
N LYS A 39 9.59 -2.20 -6.50
CA LYS A 39 9.11 -2.22 -7.89
C LYS A 39 7.78 -2.98 -8.06
N LYS A 40 6.85 -2.81 -7.12
CA LYS A 40 5.54 -3.46 -7.16
C LYS A 40 4.53 -2.52 -7.80
N ALA A 41 3.74 -3.03 -8.73
CA ALA A 41 2.77 -2.24 -9.48
C ALA A 41 1.52 -1.90 -8.65
N VAL A 42 1.13 -2.76 -7.70
CA VAL A 42 -0.15 -2.64 -6.97
C VAL A 42 0.11 -2.51 -5.47
N GLY A 43 -0.56 -1.52 -4.87
CA GLY A 43 -0.51 -1.28 -3.43
C GLY A 43 -1.88 -1.04 -2.83
N TYR A 44 -2.12 -1.54 -1.62
CA TYR A 44 -3.30 -1.26 -0.82
C TYR A 44 -2.91 -0.61 0.50
N LEU A 45 -3.58 0.49 0.83
CA LEU A 45 -3.52 1.12 2.15
C LEU A 45 -4.86 0.89 2.84
N ILE A 46 -4.87 0.15 3.94
CA ILE A 46 -6.09 -0.26 4.63
C ILE A 46 -6.05 0.25 6.07
N ASN A 47 -7.10 0.95 6.50
CA ASN A 47 -7.25 1.45 7.86
C ASN A 47 -8.41 0.74 8.56
N PHE A 48 -8.06 -0.03 9.60
CA PHE A 48 -8.99 -0.75 10.48
C PHE A 48 -9.44 0.08 11.70
N GLY A 49 -8.98 1.32 11.84
CA GLY A 49 -9.37 2.19 12.95
C GLY A 49 -10.84 2.67 12.91
N PRO A 50 -11.41 3.03 11.76
CA PRO A 50 -12.80 3.45 11.67
C PRO A 50 -13.78 2.29 12.01
N MET A 51 -14.66 2.50 12.98
CA MET A 51 -15.60 1.47 13.46
C MET A 51 -16.79 1.21 12.53
N LYS A 52 -17.16 2.18 11.69
CA LYS A 52 -18.39 2.10 10.87
C LYS A 52 -18.17 1.40 9.53
N GLN A 53 -17.01 1.61 8.92
CA GLN A 53 -16.68 1.07 7.60
C GLN A 53 -15.17 0.94 7.48
N LEU A 54 -14.73 -0.05 6.72
CA LEU A 54 -13.32 -0.17 6.36
C LEU A 54 -12.93 1.00 5.46
N GLU A 55 -11.93 1.77 5.88
CA GLU A 55 -11.31 2.80 5.04
C GLU A 55 -10.14 2.18 4.30
N TRP A 56 -10.09 2.32 2.96
CA TRP A 56 -8.98 1.79 2.18
C TRP A 56 -8.76 2.55 0.87
N LYS A 57 -7.55 2.46 0.32
CA LYS A 57 -7.14 3.03 -0.97
C LYS A 57 -6.33 2.00 -1.76
N ARG A 58 -6.46 2.04 -3.08
CA ARG A 58 -5.64 1.26 -4.03
C ARG A 58 -4.82 2.19 -4.89
N PHE A 59 -3.54 1.87 -5.02
CA PHE A 59 -2.58 2.58 -5.87
C PHE A 59 -2.09 1.66 -6.99
N ILE A 60 -1.84 2.24 -8.17
CA ILE A 60 -1.29 1.54 -9.33
C ILE A 60 -0.14 2.38 -9.91
N LEU A 61 1.07 1.84 -9.88
CA LEU A 61 2.27 2.40 -10.52
C LEU A 61 2.45 1.73 -11.88
N LYS A 62 2.13 2.47 -12.96
CA LYS A 62 2.09 1.94 -14.33
C LYS A 62 3.47 1.50 -14.83
N GLU A 63 4.52 2.14 -14.36
CA GLU A 63 5.92 1.85 -14.71
C GLU A 63 6.39 0.45 -14.27
N TYR A 64 5.67 -0.19 -13.35
CA TYR A 64 5.97 -1.53 -12.86
C TYR A 64 4.97 -2.58 -13.34
N ILE A 65 3.97 -2.20 -14.15
CA ILE A 65 3.09 -3.18 -14.80
C ILE A 65 3.90 -3.90 -15.89
N PRO A 66 4.01 -5.25 -15.86
CA PRO A 66 4.70 -5.99 -16.90
C PRO A 66 4.10 -5.69 -18.28
N SER A 67 4.95 -5.40 -19.25
CA SER A 67 4.52 -5.04 -20.61
C SER A 67 3.95 -6.22 -21.42
N SER A 68 3.93 -7.42 -20.84
CA SER A 68 3.60 -8.69 -21.48
C SER A 68 2.25 -9.26 -21.04
N LEU A 69 1.23 -8.41 -20.87
CA LEU A 69 -0.17 -8.85 -20.81
C LEU A 69 -0.80 -8.81 -22.20
#